data_AF-A0A924M0G5-F1
#
_entry.id   AF-A0A924M0G5-F1
#
_cell.length_a   1.000
_cell.length_b   1.000
_cell.length_c   1.000
_cell.angle_alpha   90.00
_cell.angle_beta   90.00
_cell.angle_gamma   90.00
#
_symmetry.space_group_name_H-M   'P 1'
#
loop_
_entity.id
_entity.type
_entity.pdbx_description
1 polymer ?
#
loop_
_entity_poly.entity_id
_entity_poly.type
_entity_poly.pdbx_seq_one_letter_code
_entity_poly.pdbx_strand_id
1 'polypeptide(L)'
;MASAVLGARIADLLDGENPSFSESVKGMGKLARKRGGQLSSADLEVTASWGNPTKTGVMQGRGLLERRGADLAEVVDVYLNSVAYWADVPSSVWNYTIGGYQVLKKWLSYRDARVLKRALTNEEAREFSSTVKRLAVLVSLEADLDLNYANTLEGVWS
;
A
#
# COMPACT_ATOMS: atom_id res chain seq x y z
N MET A 1 3.19 17.07 -25.42
CA MET A 1 4.26 17.08 -24.38
C MET A 1 3.77 16.67 -22.99
N ALA A 2 2.52 16.98 -22.60
CA ALA A 2 1.97 16.62 -21.27
C ALA A 2 2.03 15.10 -20.95
N SER A 3 1.66 14.24 -21.90
CA SER A 3 1.67 12.79 -21.72
C SER A 3 3.07 12.21 -21.42
N ALA A 4 4.13 12.72 -22.08
CA ALA A 4 5.50 12.27 -21.86
C ALA A 4 6.03 12.65 -20.46
N VAL A 5 5.67 13.83 -19.96
CA VAL A 5 6.04 14.29 -18.61
C VAL A 5 5.35 13.46 -17.53
N LEU A 6 4.06 13.15 -17.72
CA LEU A 6 3.30 12.32 -16.79
C LEU A 6 3.81 10.87 -16.79
N GLY A 7 4.13 10.32 -17.96
CA GLY A 7 4.74 8.99 -18.10
C GLY A 7 6.10 8.88 -17.39
N ALA A 8 6.97 9.88 -17.53
CA ALA A 8 8.26 9.91 -16.83
C ALA A 8 8.10 9.93 -15.31
N ARG A 9 7.14 10.69 -14.77
CA ARG A 9 6.84 10.72 -13.33
C ARG A 9 6.37 9.36 -12.80
N ILE A 10 5.60 8.61 -13.59
CA ILE A 10 5.16 7.26 -13.22
C ILE A 10 6.34 6.29 -13.25
N ALA A 11 7.19 6.35 -14.27
CA ALA A 11 8.38 5.50 -14.37
C ALA A 11 9.31 5.70 -13.16
N ASP A 12 9.63 6.94 -12.80
CA ASP A 12 10.48 7.24 -11.63
C ASP A 12 9.88 6.71 -10.31
N LEU A 13 8.54 6.72 -10.18
CA LEU A 13 7.82 6.21 -9.02
C LEU A 13 7.87 4.67 -8.92
N LEU A 14 7.77 3.99 -10.05
CA LEU A 14 7.68 2.53 -10.14
C LEU A 14 9.05 1.84 -10.17
N ASP A 15 10.00 2.40 -10.92
CA ASP A 15 11.31 1.77 -11.18
C ASP A 15 12.38 2.16 -10.15
N GLY A 16 12.15 3.21 -9.36
CA GLY A 16 13.07 3.59 -8.29
C GLY A 16 13.07 2.56 -7.16
N GLU A 17 14.23 1.98 -6.84
CA GLU A 17 14.40 1.19 -5.61
C GLU A 17 14.07 2.03 -4.36
N ASN A 18 14.29 3.35 -4.42
CA ASN A 18 14.02 4.26 -3.31
C ASN A 18 13.47 5.62 -3.82
N PRO A 19 12.20 5.67 -4.25
CA PRO A 19 11.63 6.85 -4.88
C PRO A 19 11.49 7.97 -3.83
N SER A 20 11.77 9.20 -4.25
CA SER A 20 11.57 10.37 -3.39
C SER A 20 10.09 10.72 -3.36
N PHE A 21 9.51 10.71 -2.16
CA PHE A 21 8.10 11.03 -1.96
C PHE A 21 7.91 12.48 -1.51
N SER A 22 6.82 13.10 -1.96
CA SER A 22 6.40 14.40 -1.45
C SER A 22 6.05 14.33 0.04
N GLU A 23 6.12 15.48 0.73
CA GLU A 23 5.80 15.56 2.16
C GLU A 23 4.36 15.12 2.46
N SER A 24 3.44 15.32 1.51
CA SER A 24 2.03 14.93 1.62
C SER A 24 1.79 13.42 1.80
N VAL A 25 2.68 12.54 1.30
CA VAL A 25 2.53 11.08 1.41
C VAL A 25 3.58 10.45 2.33
N LYS A 26 4.61 11.20 2.74
CA LYS A 26 5.76 10.67 3.51
C LYS A 26 5.37 10.03 4.83
N GLY A 27 4.32 10.55 5.48
CA GLY A 27 3.78 10.03 6.74
C GLY A 27 2.92 8.77 6.61
N MET A 28 2.40 8.47 5.41
CA MET A 28 1.47 7.36 5.21
C MET A 28 2.16 6.00 5.32
N GLY A 29 1.46 5.03 5.91
CA GLY A 29 1.95 3.67 6.05
C GLY A 29 3.24 3.59 6.86
N LYS A 30 3.42 4.45 7.88
CA LYS A 30 4.59 4.39 8.75
C LYS A 30 4.45 3.24 9.74
N LEU A 31 5.45 2.37 9.80
CA LEU A 31 5.50 1.29 10.78
C LEU A 31 5.67 1.86 12.21
N ALA A 32 4.79 1.45 13.12
CA ALA A 32 4.71 1.94 14.50
C ALA A 32 4.37 0.82 15.50
N ARG A 33 4.72 1.06 16.77
CA ARG A 33 4.36 0.21 17.92
C ARG A 33 3.18 0.85 18.65
N LYS A 34 2.13 0.07 18.97
CA LYS A 34 0.86 0.55 19.59
C LYS A 34 1.04 1.34 20.89
N ARG A 35 2.12 1.09 21.65
CA ARG A 35 2.43 1.80 22.91
C ARG A 35 3.65 2.71 22.81
N GLY A 36 4.09 3.06 21.59
CA GLY A 36 5.34 3.78 21.37
C GLY A 36 6.58 2.93 21.64
N GLY A 37 7.75 3.48 21.37
CA GLY A 37 9.04 2.77 21.47
C GLY A 37 9.49 2.13 20.16
N GLN A 38 10.70 1.57 20.17
CA GLN A 38 11.29 0.94 18.99
C GLN A 38 10.74 -0.48 18.77
N LEU A 39 10.63 -0.86 17.50
CA LEU A 39 10.33 -2.23 17.10
C LEU A 39 11.62 -3.03 16.97
N SER A 40 11.56 -4.29 17.39
CA SER A 40 12.57 -5.31 17.11
C SER A 40 12.09 -6.21 15.97
N SER A 41 12.97 -7.05 15.43
CA SER A 41 12.62 -8.04 14.41
C SER A 41 11.52 -9.00 14.87
N ALA A 42 11.48 -9.33 16.16
CA ALA A 42 10.45 -10.21 16.73
C ALA A 42 9.04 -9.59 16.66
N ASP A 43 8.93 -8.25 16.65
CA ASP A 43 7.64 -7.58 16.55
C ASP A 43 7.10 -7.52 15.11
N LEU A 44 7.88 -7.97 14.12
CA LEU A 44 7.50 -7.93 12.69
C LEU A 44 6.86 -9.23 12.20
N GLU A 45 6.52 -10.15 13.09
CA GLU A 45 5.75 -11.33 12.72
C GLU A 45 4.30 -10.97 12.39
N VAL A 46 3.83 -11.43 11.24
CA VAL A 46 2.48 -11.13 10.74
C VAL A 46 1.51 -12.20 11.25
N THR A 47 0.87 -11.94 12.38
CA THR A 47 -0.06 -12.87 13.05
C THR A 47 -1.51 -12.36 13.09
N ALA A 48 -1.79 -11.21 12.49
CA ALA A 48 -3.13 -10.62 12.38
C ALA A 48 -4.09 -11.35 11.42
N SER A 49 -3.76 -12.58 11.00
CA SER A 49 -4.62 -13.43 10.17
C SER A 49 -4.97 -12.87 8.79
N TRP A 50 -3.96 -12.38 8.06
CA TRP A 50 -4.08 -11.84 6.70
C TRP A 50 -4.14 -12.90 5.61
N GLY A 51 -3.62 -14.09 5.86
CA GLY A 51 -3.48 -15.14 4.85
C GLY A 51 -3.80 -16.52 5.39
N ASN A 52 -4.71 -17.21 4.73
CA ASN A 52 -5.07 -18.59 5.04
C ASN A 52 -4.51 -19.51 3.94
N PRO A 53 -3.49 -20.35 4.21
CA PRO A 53 -3.01 -21.33 3.26
C PRO A 53 -4.11 -22.32 2.87
N THR A 54 -4.19 -22.65 1.59
CA THR A 54 -5.11 -23.65 1.01
C THR A 54 -4.33 -24.57 0.08
N LYS A 55 -4.99 -25.62 -0.44
CA LYS A 55 -4.36 -26.56 -1.39
C LYS A 55 -3.85 -25.88 -2.68
N THR A 56 -4.48 -24.80 -3.12
CA THR A 56 -4.24 -24.16 -4.42
C THR A 56 -3.63 -22.76 -4.32
N GLY A 57 -3.31 -22.28 -3.11
CA GLY A 57 -2.74 -20.96 -2.90
C GLY A 57 -3.10 -20.38 -1.53
N VAL A 58 -3.11 -19.06 -1.44
CA VAL A 58 -3.41 -18.34 -0.18
C VAL A 58 -4.66 -17.49 -0.36
N MET A 59 -5.66 -17.76 0.48
CA MET A 59 -6.88 -16.97 0.57
C MET A 59 -6.66 -15.77 1.49
N GLN A 60 -7.19 -14.60 1.09
CA GLN A 60 -7.10 -13.39 1.89
C GLN A 60 -7.96 -13.54 3.15
N GLY A 61 -7.33 -13.44 4.31
CA GLY A 61 -8.00 -13.44 5.61
C GLY A 61 -8.66 -12.10 5.93
N ARG A 62 -9.31 -12.02 7.10
CA ARG A 62 -9.93 -10.78 7.57
C ARG A 62 -8.89 -9.72 7.91
N GLY A 63 -7.77 -10.13 8.52
CA GLY A 63 -6.81 -9.19 9.06
C GLY A 63 -7.27 -8.50 10.34
N LEU A 64 -6.47 -7.56 10.80
CA LEU A 64 -6.81 -6.59 11.84
C LEU A 64 -6.58 -5.17 11.30
N LEU A 65 -7.66 -4.38 11.29
CA LEU A 65 -7.66 -2.97 10.90
C LEU A 65 -8.31 -2.16 12.01
N GLU A 66 -7.78 -0.97 12.28
CA GLU A 66 -8.52 0.08 12.98
C GLU A 66 -8.77 1.22 11.99
N ARG A 67 -10.04 1.63 11.84
CA ARG A 67 -10.43 2.74 10.97
C ARG A 67 -10.58 4.01 11.78
N ARG A 68 -10.12 5.13 11.23
CA ARG A 68 -10.21 6.47 11.84
C ARG A 68 -10.56 7.51 10.77
N GLY A 69 -11.22 8.59 11.18
CA GLY A 69 -11.68 9.64 10.25
C GLY A 69 -13.06 9.35 9.67
N ALA A 70 -13.47 10.18 8.70
CA ALA A 70 -14.75 10.08 8.01
C ALA A 70 -14.60 10.49 6.54
N ASP A 71 -15.50 10.01 5.69
CA ASP A 71 -15.60 10.31 4.26
C ASP A 71 -14.26 10.17 3.52
N LEU A 72 -13.85 11.22 2.79
CA LEU A 72 -12.64 11.24 1.97
C LEU A 72 -11.34 11.32 2.80
N ALA A 73 -11.45 11.56 4.11
CA ALA A 73 -10.32 11.59 5.04
C ALA A 73 -10.20 10.31 5.88
N GLU A 74 -10.96 9.24 5.56
CA GLU A 74 -10.83 7.96 6.26
C GLU A 74 -9.44 7.34 6.02
N VAL A 75 -8.80 6.95 7.11
CA VAL A 75 -7.55 6.21 7.13
C VAL A 75 -7.72 4.91 7.92
N VAL A 76 -6.85 3.94 7.62
CA VAL A 76 -6.77 2.67 8.33
C VAL A 76 -5.37 2.44 8.88
N ASP A 77 -5.33 1.93 10.11
CA ASP A 77 -4.14 1.38 10.72
C ASP A 77 -4.11 -0.13 10.43
N VAL A 78 -3.07 -0.59 9.74
CA VAL A 78 -2.93 -1.96 9.24
C VAL A 78 -2.03 -2.76 10.16
N TYR A 79 -2.61 -3.64 10.97
CA TYR A 79 -1.87 -4.36 12.01
C TYR A 79 -1.12 -5.58 11.45
N LEU A 80 0.16 -5.73 11.83
CA LEU A 80 0.90 -6.99 11.63
C LEU A 80 0.44 -8.00 12.68
N ASN A 81 0.28 -7.55 13.92
CA ASN A 81 -0.06 -8.32 15.12
C ASN A 81 -0.65 -7.37 16.18
N SER A 82 -0.75 -7.76 17.45
CA SER A 82 -1.31 -6.90 18.51
C SER A 82 -0.39 -5.74 18.95
N VAL A 83 0.85 -5.70 18.47
CA VAL A 83 1.91 -4.79 18.92
C VAL A 83 2.34 -3.80 17.84
N ALA A 84 2.47 -4.26 16.60
CA ALA A 84 2.99 -3.49 15.46
C ALA A 84 1.93 -3.30 14.37
N TYR A 85 1.93 -2.12 13.75
CA TYR A 85 1.02 -1.75 12.67
C TYR A 85 1.65 -0.70 11.75
N TRP A 86 1.16 -0.61 10.52
CA TRP A 86 1.39 0.55 9.66
C TRP A 86 0.27 1.57 9.87
N ALA A 87 0.66 2.79 10.24
CA ALA A 87 -0.27 3.86 10.58
C ALA A 87 -0.73 4.64 9.34
N ASP A 88 -1.91 5.23 9.43
CA ASP A 88 -2.38 6.30 8.54
C ASP A 88 -2.35 5.92 7.04
N VAL A 89 -2.80 4.71 6.71
CA VAL A 89 -2.98 4.29 5.32
C VAL A 89 -4.33 4.82 4.82
N PRO A 90 -4.39 5.68 3.78
CA PRO A 90 -5.68 6.16 3.27
C PRO A 90 -6.59 5.01 2.83
N SER A 91 -7.89 5.12 3.11
CA SER A 91 -8.84 4.06 2.73
C SER A 91 -8.91 3.83 1.22
N SER A 92 -8.76 4.88 0.41
CA SER A 92 -8.65 4.76 -1.05
C SER A 92 -7.45 3.90 -1.47
N VAL A 93 -6.31 4.06 -0.81
CA VAL A 93 -5.09 3.27 -1.03
C VAL A 93 -5.25 1.84 -0.57
N TRP A 94 -5.84 1.62 0.62
CA TRP A 94 -6.13 0.28 1.14
C TRP A 94 -7.08 -0.51 0.22
N ASN A 95 -8.09 0.18 -0.32
CA ASN A 95 -9.10 -0.41 -1.17
C ASN A 95 -8.69 -0.51 -2.65
N TYR A 96 -7.52 -0.01 -3.02
CA TYR A 96 -7.05 -0.04 -4.41
C TYR A 96 -6.89 -1.48 -4.92
N THR A 97 -7.49 -1.77 -6.09
CA THR A 97 -7.51 -3.12 -6.67
C THR A 97 -6.92 -3.19 -8.07
N ILE A 98 -6.20 -4.27 -8.36
CA ILE A 98 -5.78 -4.64 -9.72
C ILE A 98 -6.30 -6.06 -9.98
N GLY A 99 -7.01 -6.26 -11.09
CA GLY A 99 -7.58 -7.57 -11.46
C GLY A 99 -8.53 -8.15 -10.39
N GLY A 100 -9.26 -7.30 -9.68
CA GLY A 100 -10.19 -7.70 -8.61
C GLY A 100 -9.55 -7.98 -7.24
N TYR A 101 -8.23 -7.83 -7.10
CA TYR A 101 -7.53 -8.05 -5.83
C TYR A 101 -7.05 -6.76 -5.20
N GLN A 102 -7.35 -6.56 -3.92
CA GLN A 102 -6.75 -5.50 -3.10
C GLN A 102 -5.24 -5.72 -2.97
N VAL A 103 -4.45 -4.78 -3.50
CA VAL A 103 -2.99 -4.95 -3.68
C VAL A 103 -2.28 -5.19 -2.35
N LEU A 104 -2.49 -4.28 -1.38
CA LEU A 104 -1.83 -4.36 -0.07
C LEU A 104 -2.27 -5.59 0.73
N LYS A 105 -3.56 -5.92 0.70
CA LYS A 105 -4.10 -7.09 1.38
C LYS A 105 -3.56 -8.39 0.79
N LYS A 106 -3.42 -8.46 -0.55
CA LYS A 106 -2.82 -9.62 -1.22
C LYS A 106 -1.34 -9.77 -0.84
N TRP A 107 -0.58 -8.67 -0.80
CA TRP A 107 0.82 -8.68 -0.35
C TRP A 107 0.97 -9.23 1.07
N LEU A 108 0.09 -8.80 2.00
CA LEU A 108 0.08 -9.28 3.38
C LEU A 108 -0.33 -10.75 3.50
N SER A 109 -1.25 -11.21 2.66
CA SER A 109 -1.73 -12.60 2.73
C SER A 109 -0.59 -13.63 2.58
N TYR A 110 0.35 -13.41 1.66
CA TYR A 110 1.51 -14.30 1.49
C TYR A 110 2.55 -14.18 2.60
N ARG A 111 2.43 -13.15 3.43
CA ARG A 111 3.37 -12.83 4.50
C ARG A 111 2.84 -13.14 5.90
N ASP A 112 1.59 -13.60 6.00
CA ASP A 112 1.05 -14.19 7.22
C ASP A 112 1.99 -15.29 7.73
N ALA A 113 2.25 -15.35 9.03
CA ALA A 113 3.16 -16.31 9.65
C ALA A 113 2.80 -17.76 9.31
N ARG A 114 1.51 -18.06 9.08
CA ARG A 114 1.05 -19.38 8.64
C ARG A 114 1.50 -19.76 7.24
N VAL A 115 1.85 -18.76 6.41
CA VAL A 115 2.40 -18.91 5.05
C VAL A 115 3.92 -18.74 5.06
N LEU A 116 4.41 -17.59 5.58
CA LEU A 116 5.81 -17.17 5.48
C LEU A 116 6.75 -17.92 6.44
N LYS A 117 6.23 -18.42 7.58
CA LYS A 117 6.97 -19.18 8.61
C LYS A 117 8.14 -18.43 9.26
N ARG A 118 8.19 -17.11 9.12
CA ARG A 118 9.17 -16.21 9.77
C ARG A 118 8.58 -14.81 9.92
N ALA A 119 9.21 -13.99 10.76
CA ALA A 119 8.94 -12.56 10.79
C ALA A 119 9.39 -11.86 9.48
N LEU A 120 8.83 -10.69 9.21
CA LEU A 120 9.32 -9.83 8.13
C LEU A 120 10.73 -9.35 8.42
N THR A 121 11.52 -9.15 7.37
CA THR A 121 12.72 -8.35 7.47
C THR A 121 12.35 -6.86 7.58
N ASN A 122 13.28 -6.05 8.09
CA ASN A 122 13.11 -4.59 8.10
C ASN A 122 12.91 -4.02 6.69
N GLU A 123 13.54 -4.63 5.69
CA GLU A 123 13.40 -4.27 4.29
C GLU A 123 11.99 -4.56 3.77
N GLU A 124 11.47 -5.78 3.99
CA GLU A 124 10.09 -6.12 3.61
C GLU A 124 9.06 -5.18 4.27
N ALA A 125 9.29 -4.79 5.53
CA ALA A 125 8.41 -3.86 6.22
C ALA A 125 8.49 -2.42 5.66
N ARG A 126 9.66 -1.99 5.21
CA ARG A 126 9.85 -0.73 4.48
C ARG A 126 9.20 -0.78 3.10
N GLU A 127 9.29 -1.92 2.40
CA GLU A 127 8.65 -2.10 1.09
C GLU A 127 7.14 -1.98 1.14
N PHE A 128 6.49 -2.48 2.19
CA PHE A 128 5.06 -2.25 2.39
C PHE A 128 4.76 -0.74 2.50
N SER A 129 5.55 -0.03 3.31
CA SER A 129 5.41 1.42 3.50
C SER A 129 5.65 2.18 2.19
N SER A 130 6.63 1.76 1.39
CA SER A 130 6.92 2.33 0.07
C SER A 130 5.78 2.07 -0.90
N THR A 131 5.23 0.86 -0.91
CA THR A 131 4.08 0.48 -1.75
C THR A 131 2.84 1.30 -1.40
N VAL A 132 2.54 1.52 -0.12
CA VAL A 132 1.45 2.41 0.32
C VAL A 132 1.62 3.81 -0.30
N LYS A 133 2.83 4.37 -0.25
CA LYS A 133 3.11 5.71 -0.78
C LYS A 133 3.05 5.76 -2.30
N ARG A 134 3.57 4.75 -2.99
CA ARG A 134 3.45 4.62 -4.45
C ARG A 134 1.98 4.58 -4.87
N LEU A 135 1.17 3.75 -4.21
CA LEU A 135 -0.27 3.70 -4.47
C LEU A 135 -0.97 5.02 -4.13
N ALA A 136 -0.59 5.71 -3.06
CA ALA A 136 -1.15 7.03 -2.73
C ALA A 136 -0.89 8.06 -3.84
N VAL A 137 0.34 8.09 -4.38
CA VAL A 137 0.68 8.96 -5.50
C VAL A 137 -0.13 8.56 -6.74
N LEU A 138 -0.21 7.27 -7.07
CA LEU A 138 -0.98 6.78 -8.23
C LEU A 138 -2.46 7.17 -8.13
N VAL A 139 -3.09 6.94 -6.99
CA VAL A 139 -4.49 7.32 -6.74
C VAL A 139 -4.68 8.84 -6.85
N SER A 140 -3.71 9.64 -6.40
CA SER A 140 -3.79 11.10 -6.54
C SER A 140 -3.65 11.60 -7.98
N LEU A 141 -3.01 10.81 -8.86
CA LEU A 141 -2.80 11.15 -10.27
C LEU A 141 -3.92 10.65 -11.19
N GLU A 142 -4.87 9.86 -10.68
CA GLU A 142 -5.92 9.22 -11.47
C GLU A 142 -6.72 10.23 -12.31
N ALA A 143 -7.16 11.33 -11.71
CA ALA A 143 -7.90 12.38 -12.43
C ALA A 143 -7.08 13.05 -13.55
N ASP A 144 -5.78 13.31 -13.31
CA ASP A 144 -4.90 13.90 -14.31
C ASP A 144 -4.61 12.90 -15.45
N LEU A 145 -4.54 11.61 -15.14
CA LEU A 145 -4.36 10.54 -16.12
C LEU A 145 -5.60 10.39 -17.00
N ASP A 146 -6.79 10.36 -16.42
CA ASP A 146 -8.07 10.27 -17.14
C ASP A 146 -8.27 11.47 -18.07
N LEU A 147 -7.98 12.68 -17.59
CA LEU A 147 -8.05 13.90 -18.39
C LEU A 147 -7.06 13.86 -19.56
N ASN A 148 -5.81 13.43 -19.32
CA ASN A 148 -4.81 13.31 -20.38
C ASN A 148 -5.24 12.28 -21.44
N TYR A 149 -5.83 11.15 -21.03
CA TYR A 149 -6.37 10.14 -21.94
C TYR A 149 -7.51 10.68 -22.80
N ALA A 150 -8.50 11.35 -22.19
CA ALA A 150 -9.62 11.97 -22.90
C ALA A 150 -9.14 12.99 -23.96
N ASN A 151 -8.21 13.86 -23.59
CA ASN A 151 -7.64 14.85 -24.51
C ASN A 151 -6.90 14.21 -25.70
N THR A 152 -6.21 13.08 -25.49
CA THR A 152 -5.60 12.35 -26.61
C THR A 152 -6.62 11.70 -27.54
N LEU A 153 -7.78 11.28 -27.03
CA LEU A 153 -8.85 10.78 -27.90
C LEU A 153 -9.46 11.91 -28.74
N GLU A 154 -9.76 13.06 -28.13
CA GLU A 154 -10.35 14.19 -28.85
C GLU A 154 -9.44 14.76 -29.94
N GLY A 155 -8.12 14.85 -29.67
CA GLY A 155 -7.15 15.35 -30.65
C GLY A 155 -6.81 14.37 -31.79
N VAL A 156 -7.25 13.12 -31.72
CA VAL A 156 -7.08 12.12 -32.81
C VAL A 156 -8.25 12.18 -33.81
N TRP A 157 -9.38 12.78 -33.43
CA TRP A 157 -10.58 12.90 -34.27
C TRP A 157 -10.85 14.33 -34.77
N SER A 158 -9.89 15.24 -34.61
CA SER A 158 -9.88 16.62 -35.12
C SER A 158 -8.85 16.81 -36.22
#